data_AF-A0AAU6ETP3-F1
#
_entry.id   AF-A0AAU6ETP3-F1
#
_cell.length_a   1.000
_cell.length_b   1.000
_cell.length_c   1.000
_cell.angle_alpha   90.00
_cell.angle_beta   90.00
_cell.angle_gamma   90.00
#
_symmetry.space_group_name_H-M   'P 1'
#
loop_
_entity.id
_entity.type
_entity.pdbx_description
1 polymer ?
#
loop_
_entity_poly.entity_id
_entity_poly.type
_entity_poly.pdbx_seq_one_letter_code
_entity_poly.pdbx_strand_id
1 'polypeptide(L)'
;MRTRAFTVLGNDVLRDRRLSFTARGLLAYLLSLPDGAREDARTLADKNPGIGRRGISKALDELVEHGYYVRCTTHDPESGQVRTETFVFDVPQDPDAPLPAPAGTGEAQVGNSGASPLGAENPVEEPSHPDADIARGAALLGRLGRVEPKLALSVADTLALAPLALPWLDCGVSESAIRALLADGLPPVVFSARGILGDRLVRKLPAQQGPPAPVFAECGDCHDPLPRGQEAGICEGCTGVTPLVAVAHPTTVNERVAAIRATLRSGLGGTANLAR
;
A
#
# COMPACT_ATOMS: atom_id res chain seq x y z
N MET A 1 15.31 4.17 37.78
CA MET A 1 14.70 4.18 36.43
C MET A 1 15.75 3.74 35.42
N ARG A 2 15.71 2.48 34.94
CA ARG A 2 16.61 1.97 33.88
C ARG A 2 15.96 2.18 32.51
N THR A 3 15.93 3.41 32.03
CA THR A 3 15.51 3.75 30.67
C THR A 3 16.77 3.88 29.84
N ARG A 4 17.16 2.87 29.03
CA ARG A 4 18.14 2.99 27.91
C ARG A 4 18.60 1.69 27.21
N ALA A 5 17.95 0.54 27.40
CA ALA A 5 18.31 -0.67 26.64
C ALA A 5 17.08 -1.34 26.03
N PHE A 6 16.71 -0.92 24.83
CA PHE A 6 15.67 -1.56 24.02
C PHE A 6 16.10 -1.55 22.54
N THR A 7 15.72 -2.60 21.82
CA THR A 7 15.91 -2.71 20.36
C THR A 7 14.56 -2.49 19.71
N VAL A 8 14.48 -1.56 18.76
CA VAL A 8 13.28 -1.33 17.96
C VAL A 8 13.35 -2.26 16.75
N LEU A 9 12.33 -3.08 16.57
CA LEU A 9 12.22 -4.00 15.45
C LEU A 9 10.94 -3.73 14.67
N GLY A 10 11.01 -3.85 13.35
CA GLY A 10 9.85 -3.78 12.47
C GLY A 10 8.83 -4.88 12.78
N ASN A 11 7.54 -4.55 12.63
CA ASN A 11 6.48 -5.55 12.79
C ASN A 11 6.54 -6.65 11.73
N ASP A 12 7.04 -6.30 10.56
CA ASP A 12 7.41 -7.15 9.43
C ASP A 12 8.39 -8.26 9.87
N VAL A 13 9.49 -7.92 10.55
CA VAL A 13 10.42 -8.92 11.12
C VAL A 13 9.71 -9.82 12.14
N LEU A 14 8.96 -9.20 13.06
CA LEU A 14 8.30 -9.93 14.14
C LEU A 14 7.17 -10.85 13.64
N ARG A 15 6.54 -10.50 12.51
CA ARG A 15 5.39 -11.21 11.94
C ARG A 15 5.74 -12.02 10.70
N ASP A 16 7.00 -12.07 10.29
CA ASP A 16 7.42 -12.88 9.15
C ASP A 16 7.11 -14.36 9.43
N ARG A 17 6.20 -14.93 8.64
CA ARG A 17 5.73 -16.31 8.77
C ARG A 17 6.66 -17.31 8.10
N ARG A 18 7.62 -16.84 7.30
CA ARG A 18 8.68 -17.66 6.70
C ARG A 18 9.68 -18.14 7.76
N LEU A 19 9.84 -17.38 8.83
CA LEU A 19 10.74 -17.69 9.94
C LEU A 19 10.05 -18.41 11.10
N SER A 20 10.71 -19.43 11.64
CA SER A 20 10.31 -20.01 12.93
C SER A 20 10.38 -18.96 14.05
N PHE A 21 9.64 -19.18 15.15
CA PHE A 21 9.74 -18.30 16.32
C PHE A 21 11.17 -18.28 16.91
N THR A 22 11.89 -19.39 16.79
CA THR A 22 13.29 -19.48 17.18
C THR A 22 14.16 -18.59 16.30
N ALA A 23 14.01 -18.65 14.98
CA ALA A 23 14.74 -17.78 14.05
C ALA A 23 14.42 -16.30 14.27
N ARG A 24 13.15 -15.93 14.46
CA ARG A 24 12.76 -14.55 14.78
C ARG A 24 13.35 -14.05 16.10
N GLY A 25 13.30 -14.89 17.14
CA GLY A 25 13.92 -14.55 18.43
C GLY A 25 15.44 -14.40 18.33
N LEU A 26 16.09 -15.26 17.53
CA LEU A 26 17.52 -15.18 17.29
C LEU A 26 17.91 -13.93 16.50
N LEU A 27 17.15 -13.59 15.46
CA LEU A 27 17.33 -12.36 14.68
C LEU A 27 17.19 -11.12 15.56
N ALA A 28 16.15 -11.06 16.39
CA ALA A 28 15.94 -9.97 17.34
C ALA A 28 17.11 -9.81 18.32
N TYR A 29 17.67 -10.93 18.80
CA TYR A 29 18.86 -10.91 19.65
C TYR A 29 20.08 -10.39 18.89
N LEU A 30 20.34 -10.89 17.68
CA LEU A 30 21.50 -10.48 16.88
C LEU A 30 21.44 -8.98 16.55
N LEU A 31 20.28 -8.43 16.19
CA LEU A 31 20.06 -7.00 15.93
C LEU A 31 20.16 -6.12 17.18
N SER A 32 20.15 -6.71 18.39
CA SER A 32 20.34 -5.98 19.64
C SER A 32 21.81 -5.79 20.02
N LEU A 33 22.73 -6.49 19.35
CA LEU A 33 24.16 -6.44 19.63
C LEU A 33 24.79 -5.22 18.96
N PRO A 34 25.87 -4.65 19.55
CA PRO A 34 26.64 -3.61 18.90
C PRO A 34 27.37 -4.17 17.67
N ASP A 35 27.66 -3.29 16.71
CA ASP A 35 28.46 -3.63 15.54
C ASP A 35 29.82 -4.22 15.94
N GLY A 36 30.26 -5.26 15.22
CA GLY A 36 31.51 -5.98 15.51
C GLY A 36 31.43 -6.97 16.68
N ALA A 37 30.25 -7.18 17.27
CA ALA A 37 30.04 -8.26 18.24
C ALA A 37 30.42 -9.62 17.64
N ARG A 38 31.14 -10.42 18.42
CA ARG A 38 31.58 -11.76 18.02
C ARG A 38 30.68 -12.81 18.67
N GLU A 39 29.67 -13.23 17.93
CA GLU A 39 28.80 -14.33 18.32
C GLU A 39 28.91 -15.47 17.31
N ASP A 40 29.26 -16.66 17.79
CA ASP A 40 29.26 -17.87 16.97
C ASP A 40 28.10 -18.80 17.39
N ALA A 41 27.76 -19.75 16.51
CA ALA A 41 26.66 -20.68 16.74
C ALA A 41 26.81 -21.50 18.04
N ARG A 42 28.04 -21.70 18.51
CA ARG A 42 28.33 -22.39 19.78
C ARG A 42 27.96 -21.49 20.96
N THR A 43 28.45 -20.26 20.97
CA THR A 43 28.18 -19.24 22.00
C THR A 43 26.68 -18.95 22.10
N LEU A 44 26.00 -18.86 20.95
CA LEU A 44 24.55 -18.70 20.89
C LEU A 44 23.80 -19.90 21.50
N ALA A 45 24.29 -21.12 21.30
CA ALA A 45 23.72 -22.32 21.89
C ALA A 45 23.97 -22.42 23.40
N ASP A 46 25.17 -22.04 23.85
CA ASP A 46 25.54 -22.05 25.26
C ASP A 46 24.70 -21.03 26.06
N LYS A 47 24.38 -19.88 25.45
CA LYS A 47 23.46 -18.87 26.02
C LYS A 47 21.98 -19.30 26.02
N ASN A 48 21.61 -20.26 25.18
CA ASN A 48 20.21 -20.70 24.99
C ASN A 48 20.08 -22.23 25.07
N PRO A 49 20.31 -22.84 26.26
CA PRO A 49 20.41 -24.29 26.40
C PRO A 49 19.12 -25.05 26.03
N GLY A 50 17.95 -24.40 26.08
CA GLY A 50 16.66 -25.00 25.73
C GLY A 50 16.46 -25.27 24.23
N ILE A 51 17.17 -24.56 23.34
CA ILE A 51 17.10 -24.76 21.88
C ILE A 51 18.16 -25.77 21.42
N GLY A 52 19.32 -25.76 22.08
CA GLY A 52 20.46 -26.61 21.77
C GLY A 52 21.15 -26.25 20.44
N ARG A 53 22.35 -26.79 20.23
CA ARG A 53 23.21 -26.43 19.09
C ARG A 53 22.55 -26.68 17.73
N ARG A 54 21.83 -27.81 17.58
CA ARG A 54 21.12 -28.14 16.33
C ARG A 54 19.98 -27.15 16.03
N GLY A 55 19.24 -26.72 17.05
CA GLY A 55 18.17 -25.75 16.87
C GLY A 55 18.70 -24.36 16.48
N ILE A 56 19.82 -23.94 17.07
CA ILE A 56 20.49 -22.69 16.70
C ILE A 56 21.03 -22.74 15.27
N SER A 57 21.71 -23.83 14.88
CA SER A 57 22.18 -23.98 13.49
C SER A 57 21.03 -23.92 12.51
N LYS A 58 19.95 -24.66 12.75
CA LYS A 58 18.75 -24.62 11.90
C LYS A 58 18.15 -23.21 11.81
N ALA A 59 18.07 -22.49 12.93
CA ALA A 59 17.56 -21.13 12.96
C ALA A 59 18.45 -20.16 12.16
N LEU A 60 19.78 -20.31 12.21
CA LEU A 60 20.70 -19.53 11.37
C LEU A 60 20.54 -19.86 9.89
N ASP A 61 20.34 -21.14 9.54
CA ASP A 61 20.11 -21.56 8.16
C ASP A 61 18.81 -20.94 7.60
N GLU A 62 17.73 -20.91 8.40
CA GLU A 62 16.47 -20.22 8.04
C GLU A 62 16.69 -18.71 7.78
N LEU A 63 17.55 -18.06 8.59
CA LEU A 63 17.87 -16.64 8.40
C LEU A 63 18.70 -16.40 7.14
N VAL A 64 19.60 -17.32 6.79
CA VAL A 64 20.35 -17.26 5.52
C VAL A 64 19.39 -17.45 4.34
N GLU A 65 18.55 -18.48 4.39
CA GLU A 65 17.58 -18.80 3.33
C GLU A 65 16.62 -17.64 3.02
N HIS A 66 16.24 -16.87 4.04
CA HIS A 66 15.34 -15.74 3.89
C HIS A 66 16.03 -14.37 3.83
N GLY A 67 17.36 -14.34 3.72
CA GLY A 67 18.12 -13.11 3.44
C GLY A 67 18.37 -12.21 4.65
N TYR A 68 18.10 -12.67 5.86
CA TYR A 68 18.35 -11.90 7.10
C TYR A 68 19.77 -12.06 7.64
N TYR A 69 20.49 -13.08 7.19
CA TYR A 69 21.85 -13.39 7.63
C TYR A 69 22.73 -13.70 6.43
N VAL A 70 23.79 -12.92 6.22
CA VAL A 70 24.71 -13.10 5.08
C VAL A 70 26.13 -13.29 5.58
N ARG A 71 26.83 -14.30 5.05
CA ARG A 71 28.24 -14.57 5.36
C ARG A 71 29.10 -14.26 4.15
N CYS A 72 30.02 -13.33 4.31
CA CYS A 72 30.95 -12.92 3.27
C CYS A 72 32.33 -13.42 3.63
N THR A 73 32.96 -14.15 2.72
CA THR A 73 34.36 -14.53 2.91
C THR A 73 35.21 -13.56 2.11
N THR A 74 35.80 -12.60 2.82
CA THR A 74 36.71 -11.62 2.23
C THR A 74 38.12 -12.22 2.28
N HIS A 75 38.73 -12.35 1.10
CA HIS A 75 40.14 -12.68 0.99
C HIS A 75 40.90 -11.37 0.90
N ASP A 76 41.71 -11.05 1.91
CA ASP A 76 42.59 -9.90 1.85
C ASP A 76 43.68 -10.18 0.79
N PRO A 77 43.69 -9.44 -0.34
CA PRO A 77 44.61 -9.69 -1.43
C PRO A 77 46.08 -9.36 -1.08
N GLU A 78 46.33 -8.55 -0.04
CA GLU A 78 47.68 -8.17 0.37
C GLU A 78 48.24 -9.10 1.46
N SER A 79 47.41 -9.54 2.41
CA SER A 79 47.87 -10.42 3.51
C SER A 79 47.60 -11.91 3.28
N GLY A 80 46.82 -12.27 2.27
CA GLY A 80 46.35 -13.66 2.02
C GLY A 80 45.44 -14.19 3.13
N GLN A 81 44.99 -13.33 4.05
CA GLN A 81 44.18 -13.73 5.18
C GLN A 81 42.71 -13.83 4.76
N VAL A 82 42.15 -15.03 4.94
CA VAL A 82 40.72 -15.27 4.78
C VAL A 82 40.00 -14.78 6.03
N ARG A 83 39.07 -13.83 5.88
CA ARG A 83 38.19 -13.35 6.95
C ARG A 83 36.75 -13.61 6.57
N THR A 84 36.01 -14.25 7.46
CA THR A 84 34.56 -14.40 7.31
C THR A 84 33.86 -13.31 8.10
N GLU A 85 33.21 -12.39 7.40
CA GLU A 85 32.35 -11.37 7.98
C GLU A 85 30.89 -11.82 7.89
N THR A 86 30.09 -11.39 8.86
CA THR A 86 28.69 -11.75 8.98
C THR A 86 27.88 -10.48 9.09
N PHE A 87 26.85 -10.37 8.27
CA PHE A 87 25.92 -9.25 8.25
C PHE A 87 24.53 -9.76 8.63
N VAL A 88 23.86 -9.02 9.51
CA VAL A 88 22.50 -9.30 9.97
C VAL A 88 21.64 -8.10 9.64
N PHE A 89 20.52 -8.33 8.98
CA PHE A 89 19.64 -7.27 8.50
C PHE A 89 18.25 -7.40 9.12
N ASP A 90 17.58 -6.27 9.34
CA ASP A 90 16.16 -6.22 9.69
C ASP A 90 15.25 -6.30 8.45
N VAL A 91 15.79 -5.99 7.27
CA VAL A 91 15.12 -6.17 5.97
C VAL A 91 15.81 -7.31 5.22
N PRO A 92 15.06 -8.29 4.67
CA PRO A 92 15.66 -9.42 3.96
C PRO A 92 16.41 -8.93 2.71
N GLN A 93 17.64 -9.40 2.53
CA GLN A 93 18.47 -9.10 1.36
C GLN A 93 18.29 -10.18 0.30
N ASP A 94 18.43 -9.78 -0.96
CA ASP A 94 18.55 -10.74 -2.05
C ASP A 94 19.93 -11.40 -1.98
N PRO A 95 20.03 -12.75 -1.93
CA PRO A 95 21.31 -13.45 -1.87
C PRO A 95 22.23 -13.15 -3.06
N ASP A 96 21.68 -12.69 -4.19
CA ASP A 96 22.43 -12.35 -5.41
C ASP A 96 22.69 -10.83 -5.58
N ALA A 97 22.18 -10.00 -4.68
CA ALA A 97 22.46 -8.57 -4.72
C ALA A 97 23.91 -8.25 -4.30
N PRO A 98 24.61 -7.33 -4.98
CA PRO A 98 25.91 -6.84 -4.54
C PRO A 98 25.80 -6.27 -3.12
N LEU A 99 26.58 -6.81 -2.19
CA LEU A 99 26.65 -6.32 -0.83
C LEU A 99 27.11 -4.85 -0.81
N PRO A 100 26.55 -4.01 0.07
CA PRO A 100 27.10 -2.67 0.27
C PRO A 100 28.54 -2.79 0.76
N ALA A 101 29.47 -2.17 0.04
CA ALA A 101 30.86 -2.10 0.44
C ALA A 101 30.99 -1.47 1.84
N PRO A 102 31.92 -1.93 2.69
CA PRO A 102 32.18 -1.26 3.96
C PRO A 102 32.50 0.21 3.69
N ALA A 103 31.90 1.10 4.49
CA ALA A 103 32.02 2.54 4.32
C ALA A 103 33.48 2.99 4.50
N GLY A 104 34.23 3.00 3.40
CA GLY A 104 35.52 3.65 3.27
C GLY A 104 35.31 5.16 3.18
N THR A 105 35.81 5.88 4.16
CA THR A 105 36.09 7.32 4.10
C THR A 105 36.87 7.67 2.83
N GLY A 106 36.34 8.55 1.97
CA GLY A 106 37.13 9.11 0.87
C GLY A 106 36.35 9.73 -0.29
N GLU A 107 36.20 11.06 -0.20
CA GLU A 107 36.19 12.05 -1.29
C GLU A 107 35.05 12.12 -2.32
N ALA A 108 34.47 13.33 -2.36
CA ALA A 108 33.54 13.81 -3.35
C ALA A 108 34.20 13.89 -4.74
N GLN A 109 33.53 13.35 -5.75
CA GLN A 109 33.80 13.72 -7.14
C GLN A 109 32.57 14.39 -7.76
N VAL A 110 32.78 15.68 -8.05
CA VAL A 110 31.98 16.52 -8.94
C VAL A 110 32.28 16.10 -10.38
N GLY A 111 31.25 15.90 -11.21
CA GLY A 111 31.45 15.47 -12.60
C GLY A 111 30.20 15.53 -13.49
N ASN A 112 29.72 16.75 -13.72
CA ASN A 112 28.98 17.32 -14.86
C ASN A 112 28.09 16.48 -15.82
N SER A 113 26.99 17.13 -16.19
CA SER A 113 25.90 16.78 -17.11
C SER A 113 26.28 16.46 -18.55
N GLY A 114 25.40 15.66 -19.20
CA GLY A 114 24.82 16.02 -20.50
C GLY A 114 24.98 15.00 -21.63
N ALA A 115 23.86 14.40 -22.07
CA ALA A 115 23.40 14.39 -23.48
C ALA A 115 22.19 13.44 -23.64
N SER A 116 21.02 14.00 -23.97
CA SER A 116 19.95 13.26 -24.64
C SER A 116 20.33 12.97 -26.10
N PRO A 117 19.66 11.98 -26.73
CA PRO A 117 18.85 12.36 -27.88
C PRO A 117 17.44 11.77 -27.86
N LEU A 118 16.52 12.55 -28.45
CA LEU A 118 15.16 12.17 -28.79
C LEU A 118 15.13 11.13 -29.92
N GLY A 119 14.09 10.29 -29.89
CA GLY A 119 13.26 10.04 -31.07
C GLY A 119 13.15 8.59 -31.54
N ALA A 120 12.05 7.91 -31.18
CA ALA A 120 11.23 7.12 -32.11
C ALA A 120 9.95 6.64 -31.39
N GLU A 121 8.83 7.15 -31.87
CA GLU A 121 7.47 6.76 -31.53
C GLU A 121 7.13 5.32 -31.95
N ASN A 122 6.54 4.56 -31.03
CA ASN A 122 5.54 3.52 -31.32
C ASN A 122 4.62 3.39 -30.08
N PRO A 123 3.29 3.32 -30.25
CA PRO A 123 2.37 3.19 -29.12
C PRO A 123 2.41 1.75 -28.61
N VAL A 124 3.10 1.55 -27.49
CA VAL A 124 3.09 0.29 -26.75
C VAL A 124 2.11 0.47 -25.60
N GLU A 125 1.07 -0.38 -25.57
CA GLU A 125 0.15 -0.57 -24.45
C GLU A 125 0.91 -0.56 -23.12
N GLU A 126 0.58 0.40 -22.25
CA GLU A 126 1.14 0.57 -20.91
C GLU A 126 1.04 -0.73 -20.11
N PRO A 127 2.17 -1.36 -19.75
CA PRO A 127 2.22 -2.14 -18.54
C PRO A 127 2.26 -1.09 -17.41
N SER A 128 1.45 -1.21 -16.39
CA SER A 128 1.58 -0.40 -15.17
C SER A 128 2.97 -0.63 -14.56
N HIS A 129 3.91 0.28 -14.85
CA HIS A 129 5.33 0.12 -14.49
C HIS A 129 5.55 0.62 -13.05
N PRO A 130 6.03 -0.23 -12.12
CA PRO A 130 6.40 0.21 -10.78
C PRO A 130 7.39 1.39 -10.83
N ASP A 131 8.27 1.43 -11.82
CA ASP A 131 9.25 2.51 -11.99
C ASP A 131 8.61 3.89 -12.29
N ALA A 132 7.50 3.93 -13.04
CA ALA A 132 6.80 5.18 -13.36
C ALA A 132 6.10 5.75 -12.12
N ASP A 133 5.50 4.87 -11.31
CA ASP A 133 4.87 5.24 -10.06
C ASP A 133 5.90 5.71 -9.03
N ILE A 134 7.02 5.00 -8.89
CA ILE A 134 8.14 5.46 -8.04
C ILE A 134 8.65 6.82 -8.52
N ALA A 135 8.81 7.03 -9.82
CA ALA A 135 9.20 8.34 -10.36
C ALA A 135 8.17 9.44 -10.05
N ARG A 136 6.87 9.14 -10.14
CA ARG A 136 5.76 10.06 -9.82
C ARG A 136 5.78 10.48 -8.35
N GLY A 137 5.91 9.52 -7.44
CA GLY A 137 6.04 9.76 -6.00
C GLY A 137 7.31 10.53 -5.63
N ALA A 138 8.45 10.15 -6.21
CA ALA A 138 9.73 10.83 -6.01
C ALA A 138 9.67 12.29 -6.50
N ALA A 139 9.00 12.55 -7.61
CA ALA A 139 8.85 13.89 -8.16
C ALA A 139 8.03 14.80 -7.22
N LEU A 140 6.96 14.30 -6.59
CA LEU A 140 6.20 15.03 -5.58
C LEU A 140 7.08 15.42 -4.38
N LEU A 141 7.81 14.44 -3.82
CA LEU A 141 8.69 14.67 -2.67
C LEU A 141 9.84 15.62 -2.99
N GLY A 142 10.42 15.50 -4.18
CA GLY A 142 11.45 16.42 -4.66
C GLY A 142 10.93 17.86 -4.84
N ARG A 143 9.68 18.05 -5.29
CA ARG A 143 9.05 19.38 -5.34
C ARG A 143 8.75 19.92 -3.95
N LEU A 144 8.30 19.08 -3.02
CA LEU A 144 8.09 19.45 -1.62
C LEU A 144 9.37 19.97 -0.98
N GLY A 145 10.49 19.25 -1.12
CA GLY A 145 11.78 19.65 -0.55
C GLY A 145 12.34 20.96 -1.13
N ARG A 146 11.97 21.34 -2.37
CA ARG A 146 12.35 22.65 -2.94
C ARG A 146 11.59 23.81 -2.33
N VAL A 147 10.32 23.59 -1.95
CA VAL A 147 9.46 24.62 -1.37
C VAL A 147 9.64 24.68 0.15
N GLU A 148 9.88 23.54 0.79
CA GLU A 148 10.13 23.42 2.23
C GLU A 148 11.52 22.80 2.48
N PRO A 149 12.59 23.60 2.56
CA PRO A 149 13.96 23.12 2.70
C PRO A 149 14.20 22.24 3.93
N LYS A 150 13.41 22.42 5.00
CA LYS A 150 13.46 21.56 6.21
C LYS A 150 13.06 20.11 5.94
N LEU A 151 12.39 19.87 4.82
CA LEU A 151 11.92 18.56 4.36
C LEU A 151 12.70 18.06 3.14
N ALA A 152 13.81 18.72 2.77
CA ALA A 152 14.67 18.22 1.71
C ALA A 152 15.21 16.82 2.05
N LEU A 153 15.12 15.92 1.08
CA LEU A 153 15.52 14.52 1.21
C LEU A 153 16.73 14.23 0.32
N SER A 154 17.52 13.23 0.72
CA SER A 154 18.50 12.62 -0.18
C SER A 154 17.80 11.86 -1.31
N VAL A 155 18.53 11.53 -2.37
CA VAL A 155 17.98 10.72 -3.48
C VAL A 155 17.50 9.36 -2.97
N ALA A 156 18.31 8.71 -2.12
CA ALA A 156 17.96 7.42 -1.53
C ALA A 156 16.69 7.49 -0.69
N ASP A 157 16.55 8.50 0.17
CA ASP A 157 15.37 8.68 1.01
C ASP A 157 14.12 9.02 0.19
N THR A 158 14.31 9.79 -0.89
CA THR A 158 13.24 10.14 -1.82
C THR A 158 12.69 8.90 -2.51
N LEU A 159 13.56 8.03 -3.02
CA LEU A 159 13.16 6.76 -3.65
C LEU A 159 12.52 5.81 -2.64
N ALA A 160 13.03 5.75 -1.40
CA ALA A 160 12.47 4.93 -0.35
C ALA A 160 11.07 5.38 0.09
N LEU A 161 10.79 6.69 0.10
CA LEU A 161 9.49 7.24 0.48
C LEU A 161 8.51 7.39 -0.69
N ALA A 162 8.98 7.35 -1.93
CA ALA A 162 8.15 7.50 -3.13
C ALA A 162 6.90 6.59 -3.17
N PRO A 163 6.97 5.28 -2.83
CA PRO A 163 5.78 4.44 -2.84
C PRO A 163 4.70 4.91 -1.84
N LEU A 164 5.11 5.48 -0.71
CA LEU A 164 4.19 5.98 0.31
C LEU A 164 3.50 7.29 -0.09
N ALA A 165 4.04 7.98 -1.10
CA ALA A 165 3.46 9.19 -1.66
C ALA A 165 2.38 8.91 -2.71
N LEU A 166 2.33 7.69 -3.27
CA LEU A 166 1.35 7.32 -4.29
C LEU A 166 -0.10 7.42 -3.78
N PRO A 167 -0.47 6.87 -2.61
CA PRO A 167 -1.85 6.98 -2.12
C PRO A 167 -2.30 8.42 -1.88
N TRP A 168 -1.37 9.34 -1.63
CA TRP A 168 -1.66 10.77 -1.50
C TRP A 168 -1.97 11.42 -2.86
N LEU A 169 -1.30 10.98 -3.91
CA LEU A 169 -1.57 11.44 -5.28
C LEU A 169 -2.90 10.88 -5.82
N ASP A 170 -3.33 9.73 -5.30
CA ASP A 170 -4.54 9.04 -5.76
C ASP A 170 -5.79 9.38 -4.92
N CYS A 171 -5.65 10.07 -3.79
CA CYS A 171 -6.79 10.43 -2.92
C CYS A 171 -7.65 11.61 -3.42
N GLY A 172 -7.31 12.17 -4.59
CA GLY A 172 -8.07 13.26 -5.23
C GLY A 172 -7.76 14.66 -4.69
N VAL A 173 -6.82 14.77 -3.74
CA VAL A 173 -6.40 16.05 -3.16
C VAL A 173 -5.39 16.74 -4.09
N SER A 174 -5.50 18.06 -4.24
CA SER A 174 -4.55 18.81 -5.08
C SER A 174 -3.14 18.76 -4.50
N GLU A 175 -2.12 18.80 -5.36
CA GLU A 175 -0.72 18.74 -4.92
C GLU A 175 -0.35 19.88 -3.95
N SER A 176 -0.94 21.07 -4.11
CA SER A 176 -0.75 22.19 -3.18
C SER A 176 -1.33 21.90 -1.79
N ALA A 177 -2.48 21.24 -1.72
CA ALA A 177 -3.08 20.81 -0.46
C ALA A 177 -2.30 19.65 0.18
N ILE A 178 -1.82 18.68 -0.60
CA ILE A 178 -0.91 17.62 -0.14
C ILE A 178 0.32 18.25 0.53
N ARG A 179 0.96 19.20 -0.14
CA ARG A 179 2.12 19.92 0.40
C ARG A 179 1.80 20.64 1.71
N ALA A 180 0.70 21.38 1.77
CA ALA A 180 0.30 22.09 2.98
C ALA A 180 0.11 21.10 4.15
N LEU A 181 -0.58 19.99 3.92
CA LEU A 181 -0.80 18.95 4.93
C LEU A 181 0.50 18.28 5.38
N LEU A 182 1.43 18.00 4.46
CA LEU A 182 2.73 17.40 4.79
C LEU A 182 3.68 18.36 5.49
N ALA A 183 3.55 19.67 5.27
CA ALA A 183 4.38 20.71 5.88
C ALA A 183 3.78 21.35 7.14
N ASP A 184 2.51 21.11 7.44
CA ASP A 184 1.82 21.78 8.55
C ASP A 184 2.38 21.38 9.92
N GLY A 185 2.52 22.32 10.85
CA GLY A 185 2.96 22.02 12.23
C GLY A 185 4.35 21.35 12.34
N LEU A 186 5.29 21.68 11.45
CA LEU A 186 6.67 21.20 11.58
C LEU A 186 7.34 21.76 12.83
N PRO A 187 8.15 20.95 13.54
CA PRO A 187 8.92 21.45 14.67
C PRO A 187 9.92 22.52 14.22
N PRO A 188 10.35 23.40 15.14
CA PRO A 188 11.30 24.47 14.81
C PRO A 188 12.61 23.90 14.23
N VAL A 189 13.06 22.76 14.76
CA VAL A 189 14.21 21.98 14.27
C VAL A 189 13.74 20.60 13.82
N VAL A 190 14.10 20.23 12.60
CA VAL A 190 13.82 18.90 12.04
C VAL A 190 15.12 18.10 12.03
N PHE A 191 15.22 17.08 12.89
CA PHE A 191 16.38 16.19 12.94
C PHE A 191 16.34 15.08 11.89
N SER A 192 15.15 14.72 11.42
CA SER A 192 14.97 13.73 10.35
C SER A 192 13.77 14.08 9.47
N ALA A 193 14.04 14.65 8.29
CA ALA A 193 13.02 14.90 7.28
C ALA A 193 12.35 13.60 6.82
N ARG A 194 13.17 12.54 6.61
CA ARG A 194 12.70 11.20 6.25
C ARG A 194 11.73 10.63 7.28
N GLY A 195 12.06 10.73 8.56
CA GLY A 195 11.22 10.21 9.64
C GLY A 195 9.88 10.92 9.74
N ILE A 196 9.88 12.26 9.67
CA ILE A 196 8.64 13.05 9.71
C ILE A 196 7.78 12.77 8.47
N LEU A 197 8.36 12.78 7.27
CA LEU A 197 7.61 12.51 6.05
C LEU A 197 7.09 11.09 6.00
N GLY A 198 7.90 10.09 6.37
CA GLY A 198 7.46 8.70 6.42
C GLY A 198 6.28 8.49 7.39
N ASP A 199 6.35 9.06 8.59
CA ASP A 199 5.25 8.96 9.56
C ASP A 199 3.98 9.65 9.06
N ARG A 200 4.11 10.87 8.50
CA ARG A 200 2.96 11.62 7.98
C ARG A 200 2.33 10.95 6.77
N LEU A 201 3.13 10.49 5.81
CA LEU A 201 2.63 9.81 4.61
C LEU A 201 1.79 8.57 4.97
N VAL A 202 2.13 7.88 6.07
CA VAL A 202 1.36 6.72 6.53
C VAL A 202 0.18 7.10 7.41
N ARG A 203 0.39 7.93 8.44
CA ARG A 203 -0.62 8.20 9.49
C ARG A 203 -1.60 9.30 9.15
N LYS A 204 -1.23 10.23 8.27
CA LYS A 204 -2.01 11.41 7.91
C LYS A 204 -2.61 11.34 6.51
N LEU A 205 -2.56 10.16 5.88
CA LEU A 205 -3.18 9.93 4.59
C LEU A 205 -4.66 10.36 4.65
N PRO A 206 -5.08 11.33 3.83
CA PRO A 206 -6.48 11.75 3.78
C PRO A 206 -7.37 10.59 3.32
N ALA A 207 -8.60 10.55 3.85
CA ALA A 207 -9.61 9.66 3.27
C ALA A 207 -9.76 10.00 1.78
N GLN A 208 -9.81 8.97 0.93
CA GLN A 208 -10.04 9.15 -0.50
C GLN A 208 -11.29 10.01 -0.69
N GLN A 209 -11.18 11.09 -1.47
CA GLN A 209 -12.36 11.81 -1.91
C GLN A 209 -13.09 10.87 -2.87
N GLY A 210 -14.15 10.23 -2.36
CA GLY A 210 -15.06 9.47 -3.19
C GLY A 210 -15.63 10.36 -4.29
N PRO A 211 -16.17 9.78 -5.38
CA PRO A 211 -16.92 10.56 -6.36
C PRO A 211 -17.93 11.44 -5.61
N PRO A 212 -18.14 12.71 -6.04
CA PRO A 212 -19.10 13.57 -5.39
C PRO A 212 -20.42 12.80 -5.28
N ALA A 213 -21.02 12.83 -4.08
CA ALA A 213 -22.31 12.19 -3.88
C ALA A 213 -23.24 12.68 -5.00
N PRO A 214 -24.01 11.79 -5.65
CA PRO A 214 -24.92 12.21 -6.70
C PRO A 214 -25.80 13.31 -6.14
N VAL A 215 -25.65 14.51 -6.68
CA VAL A 215 -26.47 15.65 -6.29
C VAL A 215 -27.83 15.38 -6.91
N PHE A 216 -28.78 14.94 -6.11
CA PHE A 216 -30.17 14.86 -6.54
C PHE A 216 -30.71 16.28 -6.61
N ALA A 217 -31.31 16.66 -7.74
CA ALA A 217 -32.09 17.89 -7.76
C ALA A 217 -33.26 17.77 -6.77
N GLU A 218 -33.61 18.85 -6.11
CA GLU A 218 -34.75 18.87 -5.18
C GLU A 218 -36.04 19.20 -5.92
N CYS A 219 -37.15 18.63 -5.46
CA CYS A 219 -38.47 19.00 -5.92
C CYS A 219 -38.75 20.47 -5.56
N GLY A 220 -39.15 21.29 -6.53
CA GLY A 220 -39.46 22.71 -6.31
C GLY A 220 -40.69 23.02 -5.43
N ASP A 221 -41.32 22.01 -4.83
CA ASP A 221 -42.56 22.13 -4.03
C ASP A 221 -42.39 21.50 -2.63
N CYS A 222 -42.11 20.19 -2.55
CA CYS A 222 -41.90 19.52 -1.26
C CYS A 222 -40.43 19.38 -0.82
N HIS A 223 -39.46 19.79 -1.64
CA HIS A 223 -38.01 19.62 -1.40
C HIS A 223 -37.50 18.18 -1.30
N ASP A 224 -38.31 17.17 -1.67
CA ASP A 224 -37.82 15.79 -1.76
C ASP A 224 -36.84 15.60 -2.93
N PRO A 225 -35.86 14.67 -2.80
CA PRO A 225 -34.90 14.37 -3.86
C PRO A 225 -35.58 13.76 -5.10
N LEU A 226 -35.32 14.34 -6.28
CA LEU A 226 -35.83 13.87 -7.58
C LEU A 226 -35.09 12.62 -8.08
N PRO A 227 -35.69 11.84 -9.00
CA PRO A 227 -35.04 10.69 -9.62
C PRO A 227 -33.70 11.03 -10.31
N ARG A 228 -32.79 10.04 -10.37
CA ARG A 228 -31.48 10.21 -11.03
C ARG A 228 -31.65 10.63 -12.50
N GLY A 229 -30.92 11.68 -12.90
CA GLY A 229 -30.94 12.22 -14.26
C GLY A 229 -31.90 13.38 -14.49
N GLN A 230 -32.69 13.75 -13.47
CA GLN A 230 -33.54 14.94 -13.51
C GLN A 230 -32.82 16.12 -12.87
N GLU A 231 -32.52 17.16 -13.65
CA GLU A 231 -31.76 18.34 -13.19
C GLU A 231 -32.63 19.40 -12.51
N ALA A 232 -33.95 19.37 -12.73
CA ALA A 232 -34.95 20.21 -12.06
C ALA A 232 -36.37 19.64 -12.25
N GLY A 233 -37.32 20.04 -11.41
CA GLY A 233 -38.74 19.77 -11.62
C GLY A 233 -39.54 19.52 -10.34
N ILE A 234 -40.71 18.91 -10.52
CA ILE A 234 -41.63 18.55 -9.43
C ILE A 234 -41.67 17.02 -9.35
N CYS A 235 -41.67 16.44 -8.14
CA CYS A 235 -41.68 15.00 -7.93
C CYS A 235 -43.03 14.38 -8.33
N GLU A 236 -43.06 13.07 -8.57
CA GLU A 236 -44.30 12.36 -8.94
C GLU A 236 -45.44 12.60 -7.93
N GLY A 237 -45.12 12.69 -6.64
CA GLY A 237 -46.09 13.01 -5.58
C GLY A 237 -46.69 14.41 -5.69
N CYS A 238 -45.90 15.42 -6.05
CA CYS A 238 -46.35 16.81 -6.21
C CYS A 238 -46.92 17.12 -7.60
N THR A 239 -46.56 16.35 -8.64
CA THR A 239 -47.17 16.50 -9.98
C THR A 239 -48.63 16.06 -10.02
N GLY A 240 -49.11 15.31 -9.02
CA GLY A 240 -50.49 14.82 -8.95
C GLY A 240 -50.84 13.81 -10.05
N VAL A 241 -49.85 13.35 -10.82
CA VAL A 241 -50.05 12.36 -11.87
C VAL A 241 -50.00 10.98 -11.21
N THR A 242 -51.17 10.41 -10.96
CA THR A 242 -51.25 9.01 -10.52
C THR A 242 -50.72 8.14 -11.67
N PRO A 243 -49.66 7.32 -11.46
CA PRO A 243 -49.23 6.42 -12.50
C PRO A 243 -50.37 5.46 -12.80
N LEU A 244 -50.80 5.43 -14.07
CA LEU A 244 -51.74 4.42 -14.54
C LEU A 244 -51.12 3.05 -14.26
N VAL A 245 -51.72 2.36 -13.28
CA VAL A 245 -51.43 1.02 -12.78
C VAL A 245 -50.63 0.17 -13.76
N ALA A 246 -49.41 -0.20 -13.36
CA ALA A 246 -48.66 -1.26 -14.01
C ALA A 246 -49.49 -2.55 -13.96
N VAL A 247 -49.93 -3.04 -15.11
CA VAL A 247 -50.59 -4.34 -15.23
C VAL A 247 -49.59 -5.40 -14.77
N ALA A 248 -49.86 -6.02 -13.62
CA ALA A 248 -49.05 -7.11 -13.11
C ALA A 248 -49.03 -8.25 -14.14
N HIS A 249 -47.86 -8.53 -14.71
CA HIS A 249 -47.66 -9.75 -15.49
C HIS A 249 -47.44 -10.92 -14.52
N PRO A 250 -48.20 -12.02 -14.61
CA PRO A 250 -47.99 -13.20 -13.78
C PRO A 250 -46.60 -13.77 -14.04
N THR A 251 -45.76 -13.82 -13.01
CA THR A 251 -44.35 -14.22 -13.10
C THR A 251 -44.16 -15.73 -13.01
N THR A 252 -45.21 -16.49 -12.70
CA THR A 252 -45.14 -17.95 -12.59
C THR A 252 -46.07 -18.67 -13.56
N VAL A 253 -45.65 -19.84 -14.02
CA VAL A 253 -46.44 -20.71 -14.91
C VAL A 253 -47.79 -21.08 -14.28
N ASN A 254 -47.83 -21.28 -12.96
CA ASN A 254 -49.06 -21.62 -12.24
C ASN A 254 -50.08 -20.48 -12.25
N GLU A 255 -49.64 -19.23 -12.12
CA GLU A 255 -50.50 -18.04 -12.23
C GLU A 255 -51.04 -17.86 -13.65
N ARG A 256 -50.20 -18.12 -14.68
CA ARG A 256 -50.63 -18.10 -16.10
C ARG A 256 -51.69 -19.16 -16.38
N VAL A 257 -51.50 -20.39 -15.88
CA VAL A 257 -52.48 -21.48 -16.03
C VAL A 257 -53.78 -21.18 -15.27
N ALA A 258 -53.71 -20.55 -14.09
CA ALA A 258 -54.89 -20.13 -13.34
C ALA A 258 -55.70 -19.06 -14.08
N ALA A 259 -55.02 -18.06 -14.67
CA ALA A 259 -55.66 -17.01 -15.47
C ALA A 259 -56.33 -17.56 -16.74
N ILE A 260 -55.69 -18.53 -17.42
CA ILE A 260 -56.26 -19.20 -18.61
C ILE A 260 -57.47 -20.06 -18.21
N ARG A 261 -57.42 -20.79 -17.09
CA ARG A 261 -58.58 -21.56 -16.60
C ARG A 261 -59.74 -20.66 -16.20
N ALA A 262 -59.46 -19.49 -15.62
CA ALA A 262 -60.50 -18.52 -15.25
C ALA A 262 -61.22 -17.98 -16.49
N THR A 263 -60.48 -17.63 -17.54
CA THR A 263 -61.05 -17.16 -18.83
C THR A 263 -61.81 -18.25 -19.58
N LEU A 264 -61.35 -19.49 -19.56
CA LEU A 264 -62.08 -20.61 -20.17
C LEU A 264 -63.40 -20.94 -19.44
N ARG A 265 -63.45 -20.76 -18.10
CA ARG A 265 -64.70 -20.94 -17.33
C ARG A 265 -65.73 -19.86 -17.58
N SER A 266 -65.30 -18.61 -17.78
CA SER A 266 -66.22 -17.51 -18.14
C SER A 266 -66.62 -17.50 -19.61
N GLY A 267 -65.90 -18.23 -20.48
CA GLY A 267 -66.20 -18.35 -21.92
C GLY A 267 -67.20 -19.44 -22.34
N LEU A 268 -67.61 -20.35 -21.44
CA LEU A 268 -68.50 -21.49 -21.76
C LEU A 268 -69.97 -21.30 -21.33
N GLY A 269 -70.37 -20.08 -20.93
CA GLY A 269 -71.66 -19.81 -20.30
C GLY A 269 -72.70 -19.03 -21.11
N GLY A 270 -72.63 -18.97 -22.44
CA GLY A 270 -73.63 -18.19 -23.18
C GLY A 270 -73.72 -18.45 -24.68
N THR A 271 -74.54 -19.41 -25.08
CA THR A 271 -75.46 -19.26 -26.23
C THR A 271 -76.66 -20.20 -26.09
N ALA A 272 -77.83 -19.66 -26.49
CA ALA A 272 -79.12 -20.30 -26.74
C ALA A 272 -79.99 -20.69 -25.52
N ASN A 273 -81.11 -19.96 -25.31
CA ASN A 273 -82.30 -20.32 -26.07
C ASN A 273 -83.35 -19.19 -26.20
N LEU A 274 -83.94 -19.13 -27.39
CA LEU A 274 -85.10 -18.33 -27.79
C LEU A 274 -86.38 -18.87 -27.12
N ALA A 275 -87.35 -17.98 -26.86
CA ALA A 275 -88.75 -18.13 -27.29
C ALA A 275 -89.65 -17.03 -26.64
N ARG A 276 -90.09 -16.04 -27.42
CA ARG A 276 -91.48 -15.96 -27.93
C ARG A 276 -91.64 -14.85 -28.94
#